data_AF-A0A9X8GS55-F1
#
_entry.id   AF-A0A9X8GS55-F1
#
_cell.length_a   1.000
_cell.length_b   1.000
_cell.length_c   1.000
_cell.angle_alpha   90.00
_cell.angle_beta   90.00
_cell.angle_gamma   90.00
#
_symmetry.space_group_name_H-M   'P 1'
#
loop_
_entity.id
_entity.type
_entity.pdbx_description
1 polymer ?
#
loop_
_entity_poly.entity_id
_entity_poly.type
_entity_poly.pdbx_seq_one_letter_code
_entity_poly.pdbx_strand_id
1 'polypeptide(L)'
;MAQGPAVKPQAALVLTNHLGNTHGVLVEEDKLVLSGGLHSTNLRLDDDGAAFADAQTGAAVVVSGVAEGLAATDAANVGQVHTVVDAAVAPLGARIDGVEGRVLQLEQKINAVEKKLSGGVAMAMALSQPVSFAPKSTSAVTGGVATYNGQTALGFSFNRLVANTETRRTVVSMGVAATTSGRSSACARVGACFSW
;
A
#
# COMPACT_ATOMS: atom_id res chain seq x y z
N MET A 1 -4.76 65.37 -40.67
CA MET A 1 -5.82 65.38 -39.64
C MET A 1 -6.03 63.93 -39.20
N ALA A 2 -5.53 63.55 -38.03
CA ALA A 2 -5.76 62.21 -37.50
C ALA A 2 -7.21 62.15 -36.99
N GLN A 3 -8.03 61.26 -37.55
CA GLN A 3 -9.32 60.93 -36.97
C GLN A 3 -9.07 60.39 -35.56
N GLY A 4 -9.65 61.04 -34.54
CA GLY A 4 -9.64 60.53 -33.18
C GLY A 4 -10.31 59.14 -33.13
N PRO A 5 -10.01 58.30 -32.12
CA PRO A 5 -10.56 56.96 -32.03
C PRO A 5 -12.09 57.03 -32.10
N ALA A 6 -12.67 56.29 -33.04
CA ALA A 6 -14.12 56.16 -33.17
C ALA A 6 -14.69 55.62 -31.86
N VAL A 7 -15.60 56.38 -31.25
CA VAL A 7 -16.31 55.94 -30.04
C VAL A 7 -17.26 54.82 -30.45
N LYS A 8 -17.05 53.62 -29.91
CA LYS A 8 -17.95 52.48 -30.12
C LYS A 8 -19.34 52.81 -29.56
N PRO A 9 -20.43 52.40 -30.22
CA PRO A 9 -21.78 52.60 -29.71
C PRO A 9 -21.96 51.86 -28.37
N GLN A 10 -22.58 52.54 -27.39
CA GLN A 10 -22.82 51.98 -26.05
C GLN A 10 -24.18 52.44 -25.50
N ALA A 11 -24.84 51.58 -24.72
CA ALA A 11 -26.04 51.89 -23.97
C ALA A 11 -25.96 51.29 -22.56
N ALA A 12 -26.43 52.02 -21.55
CA ALA A 12 -26.37 51.57 -20.16
C ALA A 12 -27.64 51.89 -19.37
N LEU A 13 -28.04 50.96 -18.50
CA LEU A 13 -29.01 51.17 -17.43
C LEU A 13 -28.29 51.02 -16.11
N VAL A 14 -28.21 52.08 -15.30
CA VAL A 14 -27.41 52.09 -14.07
C VAL A 14 -28.20 52.51 -12.83
N LEU A 15 -27.77 52.01 -11.68
CA LEU A 15 -28.24 52.38 -10.35
C LEU A 15 -27.04 52.50 -9.41
N THR A 16 -26.99 53.61 -8.66
CA THR A 16 -26.03 53.77 -7.56
C THR A 16 -26.68 53.34 -6.26
N ASN A 17 -26.08 52.38 -5.56
CA ASN A 17 -26.58 51.88 -4.29
C ASN A 17 -26.25 52.85 -3.13
N HIS A 18 -26.75 52.57 -1.93
CA HIS A 18 -26.52 53.39 -0.73
C HIS A 18 -25.05 53.38 -0.22
N LEU A 19 -24.23 52.47 -0.74
CA LEU A 19 -22.78 52.39 -0.46
C LEU A 19 -21.96 53.18 -1.49
N GLY A 20 -22.59 53.81 -2.47
CA GLY A 20 -21.93 54.59 -3.53
C GLY A 20 -21.45 53.76 -4.72
N ASN A 21 -21.73 52.44 -4.77
CA ASN A 21 -21.36 51.61 -5.91
C ASN A 21 -22.40 51.77 -7.03
N THR A 22 -21.93 52.04 -8.25
CA THR A 22 -22.77 52.07 -9.45
C THR A 22 -22.76 50.70 -10.13
N HIS A 23 -23.96 50.13 -10.28
CA HIS A 23 -24.22 48.84 -10.92
C HIS A 23 -25.17 49.03 -12.09
N GLY A 24 -25.31 48.00 -12.90
CA GLY A 24 -26.23 48.07 -14.01
C GLY A 24 -25.96 47.07 -15.11
N VAL A 25 -26.63 47.33 -16.23
CA VAL A 25 -26.45 46.66 -17.50
C VAL A 25 -25.72 47.63 -18.42
N LEU A 26 -24.60 47.20 -18.98
CA LEU A 26 -23.86 47.90 -20.01
C LEU A 26 -23.84 47.02 -21.26
N VAL A 27 -24.26 47.58 -22.39
CA VAL A 27 -24.17 46.93 -23.71
C VAL A 27 -23.21 47.74 -24.56
N GLU A 28 -22.14 47.09 -25.02
CA GLU A 28 -21.17 47.58 -25.99
C GLU A 28 -21.28 46.74 -27.27
N GLU A 29 -20.57 47.13 -28.32
CA GLU A 29 -20.57 46.42 -29.61
C GLU A 29 -20.09 44.96 -29.50
N ASP A 30 -19.15 44.67 -28.59
CA ASP A 30 -18.47 43.38 -28.45
C ASP A 30 -18.77 42.65 -27.12
N LYS A 31 -19.53 43.25 -26.20
CA LYS A 31 -19.87 42.63 -24.91
C LYS A 31 -21.12 43.20 -24.25
N LEU A 32 -21.73 42.39 -23.39
CA LEU A 32 -22.71 42.79 -22.40
C LEU A 32 -22.11 42.58 -21.00
N VAL A 33 -22.29 43.55 -20.09
CA VAL A 33 -21.90 43.44 -18.68
C VAL A 33 -23.12 43.70 -17.81
N LEU A 34 -23.52 42.72 -17.01
CA LEU A 34 -24.46 42.88 -15.92
C LEU A 34 -23.68 42.93 -14.60
N SER A 35 -23.93 43.92 -13.75
CA SER A 35 -23.28 44.05 -12.45
C SER A 35 -24.28 44.26 -11.32
N GLY A 36 -23.94 43.83 -10.10
CA GLY A 36 -24.80 44.01 -8.94
C GLY A 36 -24.18 43.56 -7.61
N GLY A 37 -25.01 43.56 -6.57
CA GLY A 37 -24.63 43.19 -5.20
C GLY A 37 -24.02 44.34 -4.38
N LEU A 38 -23.49 44.01 -3.20
CA LEU A 38 -22.81 44.98 -2.34
C LEU A 38 -21.30 45.05 -2.64
N HIS A 39 -20.75 44.01 -3.26
CA HIS A 39 -19.34 43.88 -3.61
C HIS A 39 -19.07 44.02 -5.12
N SER A 40 -20.08 44.37 -5.93
CA SER A 40 -20.00 44.50 -7.40
C SER A 40 -19.53 43.24 -8.11
N THR A 41 -20.31 42.15 -8.09
CA THR A 41 -20.05 41.03 -9.01
C THR A 41 -20.53 41.39 -10.41
N ASN A 42 -19.87 40.88 -11.44
CA ASN A 42 -20.29 41.03 -12.83
C ASN A 42 -20.45 39.69 -13.54
N LEU A 43 -21.40 39.68 -14.48
CA LEU A 43 -21.56 38.69 -15.54
C LEU A 43 -21.24 39.40 -16.85
N ARG A 44 -20.22 38.92 -17.55
CA ARG A 44 -19.82 39.42 -18.86
C ARG A 44 -20.15 38.38 -19.93
N LEU A 45 -20.83 38.80 -20.99
CA LEU A 45 -21.07 38.00 -22.19
C LEU A 45 -20.35 38.65 -23.36
N ASP A 46 -19.54 37.89 -24.08
CA ASP A 46 -18.82 38.31 -25.29
C ASP A 46 -18.63 37.13 -26.25
N ASP A 47 -17.83 37.33 -27.30
CA ASP A 47 -17.54 36.29 -28.30
C ASP A 47 -16.83 35.05 -27.71
N ASP A 48 -16.19 35.18 -26.54
CA ASP A 48 -15.54 34.09 -25.81
C ASP A 48 -16.48 33.35 -24.84
N GLY A 49 -17.69 33.87 -24.61
CA GLY A 49 -18.74 33.24 -23.80
C GLY A 49 -19.15 34.05 -22.57
N ALA A 50 -19.51 33.35 -21.48
CA ALA A 50 -19.97 33.95 -20.24
C ALA A 50 -18.92 33.84 -19.13
N ALA A 51 -18.58 34.94 -18.49
CA ALA A 51 -17.65 34.99 -17.36
C ALA A 51 -18.30 35.63 -16.13
N PHE A 52 -18.08 35.02 -14.96
CA PHE A 52 -18.51 35.54 -13.66
C PHE A 52 -17.29 35.97 -12.86
N ALA A 53 -17.21 37.24 -12.47
CA ALA A 53 -16.09 37.75 -11.71
C ALA A 53 -16.51 38.84 -10.71
N ASP A 54 -15.63 39.10 -9.75
CA ASP A 54 -15.67 40.31 -8.94
C ASP A 54 -15.22 41.49 -9.82
N ALA A 55 -16.02 42.57 -9.89
CA ALA A 55 -15.79 43.63 -10.86
C ALA A 55 -14.57 44.52 -10.54
N GLN A 56 -14.05 44.46 -9.32
CA GLN A 56 -12.94 45.27 -8.84
C GLN A 56 -11.63 44.50 -8.95
N THR A 57 -11.66 43.20 -8.64
CA THR A 57 -10.46 42.36 -8.56
C THR A 57 -10.30 41.40 -9.75
N GLY A 58 -11.38 41.10 -10.48
CA GLY A 58 -11.41 40.07 -11.51
C GLY A 58 -11.35 38.64 -10.97
N ALA A 59 -11.44 38.45 -9.64
CA ALA A 59 -11.42 37.12 -9.03
C ALA A 59 -12.70 36.33 -9.37
N ALA A 60 -12.58 35.01 -9.45
CA ALA A 60 -13.72 34.12 -9.67
C ALA A 60 -14.74 34.24 -8.52
N VAL A 61 -16.02 34.15 -8.87
CA VAL A 61 -17.13 34.21 -7.90
C VAL A 61 -17.93 32.91 -7.91
N VAL A 62 -18.65 32.66 -6.81
CA VAL A 62 -19.49 31.47 -6.67
C VAL A 62 -20.74 31.61 -7.54
N VAL A 63 -20.98 30.59 -8.36
CA VAL A 63 -22.27 30.39 -9.06
C VAL A 63 -23.03 29.28 -8.32
N SER A 64 -24.15 29.63 -7.70
CA SER A 64 -25.00 28.70 -6.94
C SER A 64 -26.34 28.46 -7.64
N GLY A 65 -27.07 27.44 -7.20
CA GLY A 65 -28.36 27.06 -7.81
C GLY A 65 -28.23 26.29 -9.12
N VAL A 66 -27.05 25.73 -9.41
CA VAL A 66 -26.79 24.90 -10.60
C VAL A 66 -27.44 23.52 -10.39
N ALA A 67 -28.48 23.23 -11.16
CA ALA A 67 -29.08 21.90 -11.23
C ALA A 67 -28.09 20.87 -11.80
N GLU A 68 -28.38 19.59 -11.63
CA GLU A 68 -27.52 18.55 -12.22
C GLU A 68 -27.53 18.64 -13.75
N GLY A 69 -26.34 18.69 -14.35
CA GLY A 69 -26.18 18.65 -15.80
C GLY A 69 -26.51 17.27 -16.37
N LEU A 70 -27.20 17.22 -17.51
CA LEU A 70 -27.62 15.99 -18.19
C LEU A 70 -26.89 15.77 -19.52
N ALA A 71 -26.55 16.85 -20.23
CA ALA A 71 -25.77 16.84 -21.46
C ALA A 71 -24.28 17.14 -21.20
N ALA A 72 -23.41 16.74 -22.12
CA ALA A 72 -21.97 17.00 -22.01
C ALA A 72 -21.59 18.50 -22.03
N THR A 73 -22.53 19.35 -22.45
CA THR A 73 -22.39 20.81 -22.51
C THR A 73 -22.95 21.54 -21.29
N ASP A 74 -23.52 20.80 -20.32
CA ASP A 74 -24.10 21.39 -19.12
C ASP A 74 -23.02 21.64 -18.06
N ALA A 75 -23.26 22.60 -17.18
CA ALA A 75 -22.44 22.79 -16.00
C ALA A 75 -22.64 21.61 -15.02
N ALA A 76 -21.55 21.00 -14.57
CA ALA A 76 -21.59 20.03 -13.49
C ALA A 76 -21.63 20.74 -12.14
N ASN A 77 -22.55 20.35 -11.27
CA ASN A 77 -22.56 20.83 -9.89
C ASN A 77 -21.61 20.00 -9.00
N VAL A 78 -21.30 20.51 -7.81
CA VAL A 78 -20.37 19.85 -6.86
C VAL A 78 -20.87 18.46 -6.42
N GLY A 79 -22.19 18.26 -6.34
CA GLY A 79 -22.79 16.96 -6.01
C GLY A 79 -22.48 15.88 -7.05
N GLN A 80 -22.54 16.22 -8.33
CA GLN A 80 -22.16 15.31 -9.42
C GLN A 80 -20.67 14.96 -9.36
N VAL A 81 -19.80 15.95 -9.08
CA VAL A 81 -18.36 15.70 -8.93
C VAL A 81 -18.07 14.77 -7.75
N HIS A 82 -18.68 15.01 -6.58
CA HIS A 82 -18.51 14.15 -5.40
C HIS A 82 -18.96 12.72 -5.68
N THR A 83 -20.09 12.53 -6.37
CA THR A 83 -20.60 11.20 -6.71
C THR A 83 -19.61 10.41 -7.58
N VAL A 84 -19.00 11.05 -8.59
CA VAL A 84 -18.01 10.42 -9.46
C VAL A 84 -16.71 10.11 -8.68
N VAL A 85 -16.26 11.05 -7.85
CA VAL A 85 -15.06 10.86 -7.03
C VAL A 85 -15.26 9.71 -6.04
N ASP A 86 -16.38 9.65 -5.33
CA ASP A 86 -16.70 8.59 -4.38
C ASP A 86 -16.76 7.22 -5.06
N ALA A 87 -17.40 7.15 -6.23
CA ALA A 87 -17.46 5.92 -7.03
C ALA A 87 -16.07 5.46 -7.50
N ALA A 88 -15.16 6.39 -7.80
CA ALA A 88 -13.79 6.07 -8.20
C ALA A 88 -12.90 5.66 -7.01
N VAL A 89 -13.10 6.27 -5.83
CA VAL A 89 -12.25 6.07 -4.64
C VAL A 89 -12.66 4.86 -3.82
N ALA A 90 -13.96 4.54 -3.72
CA ALA A 90 -14.45 3.38 -2.98
C ALA A 90 -13.76 2.03 -3.32
N PRO A 91 -13.61 1.63 -4.61
CA PRO A 91 -12.93 0.38 -4.94
C PRO A 91 -11.43 0.41 -4.63
N LEU A 92 -10.80 1.60 -4.60
CA LEU A 92 -9.40 1.73 -4.19
C LEU A 92 -9.23 1.44 -2.70
N GLY A 93 -10.16 1.89 -1.86
CA GLY A 93 -10.19 1.56 -0.42
C GLY A 93 -10.22 0.04 -0.18
N ALA A 94 -11.16 -0.66 -0.82
CA ALA A 94 -11.26 -2.13 -0.72
C ALA A 94 -9.98 -2.86 -1.19
N ARG A 95 -9.30 -2.34 -2.22
CA ARG A 95 -8.01 -2.89 -2.67
C ARG A 95 -6.91 -2.69 -1.64
N ILE A 96 -6.86 -1.55 -0.97
CA ILE A 96 -5.88 -1.25 0.08
C ILE A 96 -6.08 -2.21 1.26
N ASP A 97 -7.32 -2.38 1.75
CA ASP A 97 -7.64 -3.31 2.83
C ASP A 97 -7.23 -4.75 2.49
N GLY A 98 -7.49 -5.17 1.24
CA GLY A 98 -7.09 -6.48 0.74
C GLY A 98 -5.56 -6.66 0.68
N VAL A 99 -4.81 -5.60 0.34
CA VAL A 99 -3.34 -5.62 0.36
C VAL A 99 -2.83 -5.67 1.79
N GLU A 100 -3.38 -4.89 2.71
CA GLU A 100 -3.02 -4.89 4.13
C GLU A 100 -3.20 -6.29 4.75
N GLY A 101 -4.33 -6.94 4.49
CA GLY A 101 -4.58 -8.31 4.94
C GLY A 101 -3.56 -9.32 4.39
N ARG A 102 -3.13 -9.15 3.13
CA ARG A 102 -2.08 -10.00 2.53
C ARG A 102 -0.70 -9.75 3.15
N VAL A 103 -0.38 -8.49 3.48
CA VAL A 103 0.89 -8.13 4.14
C VAL A 103 0.95 -8.74 5.54
N LEU A 104 -0.11 -8.60 6.35
CA LEU A 104 -0.19 -9.24 7.67
C LEU A 104 -0.05 -10.76 7.59
N GLN A 105 -0.67 -11.39 6.58
CA GLN A 105 -0.53 -12.83 6.36
C GLN A 105 0.90 -13.21 5.98
N LEU A 106 1.59 -12.40 5.18
CA LEU A 106 2.98 -12.63 4.81
C LEU A 106 3.90 -12.49 6.03
N GLU A 107 3.71 -11.49 6.87
CA GLU A 107 4.47 -11.32 8.12
C GLU A 107 4.34 -12.56 9.02
N GLN A 108 3.11 -13.07 9.19
CA GLN A 108 2.87 -14.30 9.95
C GLN A 108 3.55 -15.52 9.31
N LYS A 109 3.51 -15.65 7.98
CA LYS A 109 4.19 -16.73 7.25
C LYS A 109 5.70 -16.63 7.39
N ILE A 110 6.28 -15.43 7.28
CA ILE A 110 7.71 -15.19 7.43
C ILE A 110 8.17 -15.60 8.85
N ASN A 111 7.46 -15.13 9.88
CA ASN A 111 7.75 -15.52 11.27
C ASN A 111 7.64 -17.04 11.49
N ALA A 112 6.67 -17.69 10.83
CA ALA A 112 6.54 -19.14 10.89
C ALA A 112 7.69 -19.86 10.17
N VAL A 113 8.15 -19.35 9.02
CA VAL A 113 9.29 -19.88 8.27
C VAL A 113 10.58 -19.72 9.07
N GLU A 114 10.82 -18.54 9.65
CA GLU A 114 12.01 -18.28 10.47
C GLU A 114 12.09 -19.23 11.67
N LYS A 115 10.97 -19.44 12.38
CA LYS A 115 10.91 -20.40 13.49
C LYS A 115 11.16 -21.84 13.03
N LYS A 116 10.58 -22.26 11.90
CA LYS A 116 10.80 -23.61 11.35
C LYS A 116 12.24 -23.82 10.92
N LEU A 117 12.85 -22.85 10.25
CA LEU A 117 14.25 -22.93 9.80
C LEU A 117 15.20 -22.95 11.00
N SER A 118 15.01 -22.03 11.95
CA SER A 118 15.81 -21.98 13.18
C SER A 118 15.70 -23.28 13.97
N GLY A 119 14.49 -23.83 14.08
CA GLY A 119 14.25 -25.15 14.66
C GLY A 119 14.90 -26.29 13.89
N GLY A 120 14.93 -26.21 12.55
CA GLY A 120 15.64 -27.15 11.68
C GLY A 120 17.14 -27.16 11.93
N VAL A 121 17.76 -26.00 12.07
CA VAL A 121 19.18 -25.87 12.42
C VAL A 121 19.45 -26.43 13.81
N ALA A 122 18.62 -26.11 14.80
CA ALA A 122 18.73 -26.69 16.14
C ALA A 122 18.63 -28.23 16.09
N MET A 123 17.69 -28.80 15.32
CA MET A 123 17.58 -30.25 15.14
C MET A 123 18.83 -30.86 14.51
N ALA A 124 19.40 -30.22 13.48
CA ALA A 124 20.64 -30.68 12.86
C ALA A 124 21.83 -30.69 13.85
N MET A 125 21.95 -29.65 14.68
CA MET A 125 22.96 -29.57 15.74
C MET A 125 22.73 -30.59 16.86
N ALA A 126 21.47 -30.83 17.24
CA ALA A 126 21.13 -31.85 18.23
C ALA A 126 21.51 -33.27 17.75
N LEU A 127 21.54 -33.49 16.43
CA LEU A 127 21.90 -34.76 15.81
C LEU A 127 23.38 -34.92 15.47
N SER A 128 24.20 -33.86 15.53
CA SER A 128 25.62 -33.88 15.18
C SER A 128 26.54 -34.35 16.32
N GLN A 129 25.98 -35.04 17.32
CA GLN A 129 26.73 -35.50 18.48
C GLN A 129 27.74 -36.60 18.09
N PRO A 130 28.99 -36.55 18.58
CA PRO A 130 29.96 -37.60 18.34
C PRO A 130 29.48 -38.93 18.95
N VAL A 131 29.72 -40.04 18.24
CA VAL A 131 29.42 -41.39 18.74
C VAL A 131 30.68 -42.08 19.22
N SER A 132 30.62 -42.61 20.45
CA SER A 132 31.62 -43.53 20.99
C SER A 132 30.99 -44.89 21.27
N PHE A 133 31.73 -45.96 21.04
CA PHE A 133 31.27 -47.34 21.27
C PHE A 133 31.99 -47.88 22.51
N ALA A 134 31.23 -48.43 23.46
CA ALA A 134 31.81 -49.12 24.60
C ALA A 134 32.61 -50.35 24.15
N PRO A 135 33.63 -50.79 24.92
CA PRO A 135 34.39 -52.00 24.60
C PRO A 135 33.45 -53.20 24.36
N LYS A 136 33.70 -53.96 23.29
CA LYS A 136 32.90 -55.12 22.84
C LYS A 136 31.45 -54.83 22.41
N SER A 137 31.03 -53.56 22.35
CA SER A 137 29.68 -53.19 21.88
C SER A 137 29.70 -52.76 20.41
N THR A 138 28.75 -53.26 19.61
CA THR A 138 28.60 -52.91 18.19
C THR A 138 27.50 -51.88 17.93
N SER A 139 26.78 -51.45 18.97
CA SER A 139 25.67 -50.49 18.86
C SER A 139 25.81 -49.40 19.91
N ALA A 140 25.42 -48.18 19.58
CA ALA A 140 25.44 -47.03 20.47
C ALA A 140 24.25 -46.12 20.19
N VAL A 141 23.62 -45.61 21.25
CA VAL A 141 22.60 -44.57 21.16
C VAL A 141 23.22 -43.26 21.60
N THR A 142 23.04 -42.20 20.81
CA THR A 142 23.44 -40.85 21.17
C THR A 142 22.21 -39.95 21.27
N GLY A 143 22.23 -39.01 22.21
CA GLY A 143 21.19 -38.02 22.40
C GLY A 143 21.82 -36.64 22.53
N GLY A 144 21.13 -35.62 22.03
CA GLY A 144 21.61 -34.24 22.08
C GLY A 144 20.46 -33.26 22.22
N VAL A 145 20.74 -32.14 22.87
CA VAL A 145 19.89 -30.94 22.88
C VAL A 145 20.70 -29.84 22.25
N ALA A 146 20.08 -29.05 21.39
CA ALA A 146 20.70 -27.86 20.83
C ALA A 146 19.69 -26.71 20.75
N THR A 147 20.22 -25.50 20.83
CA THR A 147 19.45 -24.28 20.70
C THR A 147 20.00 -23.44 19.56
N TYR A 148 19.11 -22.77 18.82
CA TYR A 148 19.49 -21.84 17.75
C TYR A 148 18.38 -20.81 17.55
N ASN A 149 18.75 -19.52 17.59
CA ASN A 149 17.84 -18.38 17.40
C ASN A 149 16.51 -18.50 18.18
N GLY A 150 16.60 -18.82 19.48
CA GLY A 150 15.45 -18.99 20.38
C GLY A 150 14.63 -20.28 20.20
N GLN A 151 14.99 -21.15 19.25
CA GLN A 151 14.40 -22.48 19.09
C GLN A 151 15.28 -23.53 19.78
N THR A 152 14.66 -24.47 20.48
CA THR A 152 15.35 -25.62 21.09
C THR A 152 14.91 -26.90 20.39
N ALA A 153 15.84 -27.83 20.20
CA ALA A 153 15.57 -29.14 19.65
C ALA A 153 16.25 -30.24 20.46
N LEU A 154 15.61 -31.40 20.49
CA LEU A 154 16.11 -32.64 21.05
C LEU A 154 16.27 -33.64 19.90
N GLY A 155 17.38 -34.35 19.87
CA GLY A 155 17.66 -35.38 18.87
C GLY A 155 18.19 -36.65 19.50
N PHE A 156 17.84 -37.79 18.90
CA PHE A 156 18.40 -39.09 19.24
C PHE A 156 18.90 -39.76 17.97
N SER A 157 19.99 -40.50 18.09
CA SER A 157 20.55 -41.30 17.00
C SER A 157 20.88 -42.70 17.48
N PHE A 158 20.58 -43.68 16.64
CA PHE A 158 21.08 -45.04 16.75
C PHE A 158 22.27 -45.20 15.79
N ASN A 159 23.36 -45.76 16.30
CA ASN A 159 24.59 -45.96 15.56
C ASN A 159 25.02 -47.42 15.68
N ARG A 160 25.43 -48.02 14.57
CA ARG A 160 25.91 -49.39 14.50
C ARG A 160 27.27 -49.46 13.85
N LEU A 161 28.20 -50.07 14.55
CA LEU A 161 29.52 -50.44 14.07
C LEU A 161 29.38 -51.74 13.27
N VAL A 162 29.51 -51.65 11.95
CA VAL A 162 29.32 -52.76 11.02
C VAL A 162 30.62 -53.53 10.81
N ALA A 163 31.75 -52.83 10.78
CA ALA A 163 33.08 -53.40 10.72
C ALA A 163 34.02 -52.64 11.66
N ASN A 164 34.85 -53.37 12.39
CA ASN A 164 35.87 -52.82 13.28
C ASN A 164 37.07 -53.77 13.33
N THR A 165 37.97 -53.58 12.36
CA THR A 165 39.22 -54.33 12.20
C THR A 165 40.39 -53.33 12.25
N GLU A 166 41.63 -53.80 12.45
CA GLU A 166 42.82 -52.94 12.52
C GLU A 166 42.96 -51.97 11.33
N THR A 167 42.47 -52.33 10.15
CA THR A 167 42.55 -51.52 8.92
C THR A 167 41.22 -50.93 8.46
N ARG A 168 40.09 -51.27 9.08
CA ARG A 168 38.76 -50.89 8.56
C ARG A 168 37.77 -50.59 9.66
N ARG A 169 37.11 -49.43 9.54
CA ARG A 169 35.97 -49.07 10.38
C ARG A 169 34.80 -48.62 9.51
N THR A 170 33.63 -49.21 9.76
CA THR A 170 32.39 -48.81 9.09
C THR A 170 31.31 -48.59 10.13
N VAL A 171 30.72 -47.41 10.14
CA VAL A 171 29.62 -47.05 11.03
C VAL A 171 28.43 -46.63 10.19
N VAL A 172 27.25 -47.15 10.53
CA VAL A 172 25.96 -46.66 10.03
C VAL A 172 25.26 -45.94 11.17
N SER A 173 24.69 -44.79 10.88
CA SER A 173 23.95 -43.96 11.84
C SER A 173 22.59 -43.60 11.28
N MET A 174 21.60 -43.57 12.15
CA MET A 174 20.27 -43.05 11.86
C MET A 174 19.81 -42.22 13.05
N GLY A 175 19.07 -41.14 12.82
CA GLY A 175 18.62 -40.30 13.92
C GLY A 175 17.35 -39.54 13.60
N VAL A 176 16.66 -39.15 14.65
CA VAL A 176 15.44 -38.35 14.60
C VAL A 176 15.57 -37.20 15.58
N ALA A 177 15.09 -36.03 15.22
CA ALA A 177 15.04 -34.89 16.12
C ALA A 177 13.71 -34.15 15.97
N ALA A 178 13.36 -33.43 17.03
CA ALA A 178 12.18 -32.59 17.08
C ALA A 178 12.46 -31.29 17.82
N THR A 179 11.78 -30.22 17.42
CA THR A 179 11.79 -28.93 18.13
C THR A 179 10.87 -28.99 19.35
N THR A 180 11.32 -28.42 20.47
CA THR A 180 10.59 -28.40 21.75
C THR A 180 9.98 -27.03 22.07
N SER A 181 10.35 -25.98 21.36
CA SER A 181 9.75 -24.64 21.48
C SER A 181 9.12 -24.18 20.15
N GLY A 182 8.09 -23.33 20.25
CA GLY A 182 7.45 -22.68 19.09
C GLY A 182 6.44 -23.56 18.35
N ARG A 183 6.90 -24.36 17.38
CA ARG A 183 6.04 -25.17 16.49
C ARG A 183 6.70 -26.52 16.26
N SER A 184 6.04 -27.61 16.66
CA SER A 184 6.58 -28.97 16.56
C SER A 184 6.90 -29.32 15.11
N SER A 185 8.19 -29.46 14.84
CA SER A 185 8.71 -29.96 13.56
C SER A 185 9.66 -31.10 13.89
N ALA A 186 9.74 -32.10 13.01
CA ALA A 186 10.62 -33.24 13.19
C ALA A 186 11.46 -33.46 11.93
N CYS A 187 12.67 -34.00 12.10
CA CYS A 187 13.51 -34.44 11.01
C CYS A 187 14.05 -35.85 11.28
N ALA A 188 14.45 -36.53 10.21
CA ALA A 188 15.13 -37.81 10.27
C ALA A 188 16.41 -37.75 9.42
N ARG A 189 17.46 -38.46 9.84
CA ARG A 189 18.73 -38.59 9.12
C ARG A 189 19.15 -40.06 9.04
N VAL A 190 19.86 -40.42 7.98
CA VAL A 190 20.61 -41.68 7.85
C VAL A 190 21.94 -41.36 7.19
N GLY A 191 23.03 -41.97 7.65
CA GLY A 191 24.36 -41.77 7.08
C GLY A 191 25.31 -42.91 7.43
N ALA A 192 26.35 -43.08 6.62
CA ALA A 192 27.40 -44.06 6.86
C ALA A 192 28.78 -43.40 6.74
N CYS A 193 29.74 -43.87 7.53
CA CYS A 193 31.15 -43.50 7.39
C CYS A 193 32.02 -44.75 7.21
N PHE A 194 33.07 -44.61 6.42
CA PHE A 194 33.99 -45.68 6.05
C PHE A 194 35.43 -45.16 6.18
N SER A 195 36.32 -45.97 6.73
CA SER A 195 37.77 -45.77 6.69
C SER A 195 38.46 -47.02 6.14
N TRP A 196 39.52 -46.81 5.36
CA TRP A 196 40.34 -47.84 4.73
C TRP A 196 41.83 -47.59 4.95
#